data_AF-A0A852I2A3-F1
#
_entry.id   AF-A0A852I2A3-F1
#
_cell.length_a   1.000
_cell.length_b   1.000
_cell.length_c   1.000
_cell.angle_alpha   90.00
_cell.angle_beta   90.00
_cell.angle_gamma   90.00
#
_symmetry.space_group_name_H-M   'P 1'
#
loop_
_entity.id
_entity.type
_entity.pdbx_description
1 polymer ?
#
loop_
_entity_poly.entity_id
_entity_poly.type
_entity_poly.pdbx_seq_one_letter_code
_entity_poly.pdbx_strand_id
1 'polypeptide(L)'
;SLPFPHLFLALFPPFPCPFPAFSLPFSRLFPALTPPFPAAKPRLDASGCPPLQNWTEGQEGNLTCRARGHPEPRPRVSCSKAGNSRDSLDPGVPQPARLGHAGTYLCRATNELGTAESNVTLRVQRESGGPAGCWG
;
A
#
# COMPACT_ATOMS: atom_id res chain seq x y z
N SER A 1 10.78 -65.22 -37.45
CA SER A 1 10.55 -65.38 -38.90
C SER A 1 9.71 -64.20 -39.39
N LEU A 2 10.34 -63.26 -40.09
CA LEU A 2 9.62 -62.31 -40.96
C LEU A 2 9.07 -63.08 -42.18
N PRO A 3 7.91 -62.68 -42.76
CA PRO A 3 7.94 -61.62 -43.76
C PRO A 3 6.69 -60.68 -43.82
N PHE A 4 6.95 -59.49 -44.37
CA PHE A 4 6.06 -58.55 -45.09
C PHE A 4 5.16 -59.26 -46.15
N PRO A 5 4.28 -58.60 -46.96
CA PRO A 5 3.52 -57.35 -46.84
C PRO A 5 2.06 -57.43 -47.40
N HIS A 6 1.44 -56.26 -47.61
CA HIS A 6 0.33 -55.89 -48.53
C HIS A 6 -0.96 -55.46 -47.82
N LEU A 7 -1.25 -54.16 -47.75
CA LEU A 7 -1.85 -53.31 -48.81
C LEU A 7 -3.36 -53.54 -48.92
N PHE A 8 -4.09 -52.41 -48.95
CA PHE A 8 -5.45 -52.15 -49.46
C PHE A 8 -6.25 -51.33 -48.42
N LEU A 9 -6.08 -50.01 -48.42
CA LEU A 9 -6.86 -49.04 -49.21
C LEU A 9 -8.31 -48.87 -48.71
N ALA A 10 -8.47 -47.80 -47.92
CA ALA A 10 -9.47 -46.74 -48.03
C ALA A 10 -10.94 -47.12 -48.31
N LEU A 11 -11.80 -46.82 -47.34
CA LEU A 11 -13.16 -46.30 -47.56
C LEU A 11 -13.63 -45.57 -46.29
N PHE A 12 -13.11 -44.37 -46.05
CA PHE A 12 -13.80 -43.41 -45.18
C PHE A 12 -14.67 -42.51 -46.07
N PRO A 13 -16.00 -42.49 -45.89
CA PRO A 13 -16.86 -41.60 -46.64
C PRO A 13 -16.56 -40.13 -46.27
N PRO A 14 -16.66 -39.19 -47.23
CA PRO A 14 -16.43 -37.79 -46.94
C PRO A 14 -17.61 -37.25 -46.13
N PHE A 15 -17.36 -36.77 -44.92
CA PHE A 15 -18.31 -35.93 -44.20
C PHE A 15 -18.35 -34.55 -44.86
N PRO A 16 -19.49 -34.08 -45.40
CA PRO A 16 -19.65 -32.69 -45.76
C PRO A 16 -20.35 -31.99 -44.60
N CYS A 17 -19.66 -31.08 -43.92
CA CYS A 17 -20.30 -29.89 -43.38
C CYS A 17 -19.22 -28.84 -43.12
N PRO A 18 -19.19 -27.73 -43.87
CA PRO A 18 -18.37 -26.59 -43.52
C PRO A 18 -19.02 -25.95 -42.29
N PHE A 19 -18.42 -26.11 -41.11
CA PHE A 19 -18.74 -25.23 -40.00
C PHE A 19 -18.36 -23.81 -40.43
N PRO A 20 -19.29 -22.84 -40.41
CA PRO A 20 -18.89 -21.46 -40.60
C PRO A 20 -17.96 -21.12 -39.45
N ALA A 21 -16.69 -20.88 -39.78
CA ALA A 21 -15.73 -20.27 -38.88
C ALA A 21 -16.24 -18.85 -38.60
N PHE A 22 -17.13 -18.71 -37.62
CA PHE A 22 -17.39 -17.43 -36.98
C PHE A 22 -16.12 -17.07 -36.21
N SER A 23 -15.12 -16.56 -36.94
CA SER A 23 -13.94 -15.89 -36.43
C SER A 23 -14.37 -14.53 -35.88
N LEU A 24 -15.20 -14.53 -34.84
CA LEU A 24 -15.29 -13.35 -33.98
C LEU A 24 -14.07 -13.41 -33.07
N PRO A 25 -13.13 -12.45 -33.17
CA PRO A 25 -11.98 -12.46 -32.28
C PRO A 25 -12.51 -12.32 -30.85
N PHE A 26 -12.23 -13.34 -30.03
CA PHE A 26 -12.52 -13.37 -28.59
C PHE A 26 -12.00 -12.10 -27.87
N SER A 27 -11.06 -11.39 -28.51
CA SER A 27 -10.47 -10.10 -28.14
C SER A 27 -11.45 -8.92 -28.02
N ARG A 28 -12.73 -9.04 -28.41
CA ARG A 28 -13.72 -7.96 -28.29
C ARG A 28 -14.72 -8.10 -27.12
N LEU A 29 -14.67 -9.18 -26.34
CA LEU A 29 -15.64 -9.41 -25.24
C LEU A 29 -15.15 -9.02 -23.84
N PHE A 30 -13.91 -8.56 -23.70
CA PHE A 30 -13.40 -7.99 -22.47
C PHE A 30 -13.10 -6.51 -22.68
N PRO A 31 -14.10 -5.59 -22.59
CA PRO A 31 -13.75 -4.22 -22.23
C PRO A 31 -12.95 -4.31 -20.92
N ALA A 32 -11.86 -3.57 -20.79
CA ALA A 32 -10.98 -3.62 -19.63
C ALA A 32 -11.77 -3.63 -18.30
N LEU A 33 -11.94 -4.81 -17.69
CA LEU A 33 -12.75 -5.03 -16.47
C LEU A 33 -11.96 -4.72 -15.20
N THR A 34 -11.02 -3.78 -15.24
CA THR A 34 -10.63 -3.07 -14.02
C THR A 34 -11.58 -1.88 -13.90
N PRO A 35 -12.64 -1.94 -13.08
CA PRO A 35 -13.37 -0.73 -12.75
C PRO A 35 -12.34 0.28 -12.20
N PRO A 36 -12.37 1.56 -12.60
CA PRO A 36 -11.66 2.55 -11.82
C PRO A 36 -12.20 2.42 -10.39
N PHE A 37 -11.34 2.05 -9.44
CA PHE A 37 -11.78 1.98 -8.05
C PHE A 37 -12.43 3.33 -7.71
N PRO A 38 -13.54 3.34 -6.95
CA PRO A 38 -14.21 4.58 -6.63
C PRO A 38 -13.24 5.50 -5.90
N ALA A 39 -13.06 6.69 -6.45
CA ALA A 39 -12.34 7.81 -5.88
C ALA A 39 -12.79 8.03 -4.42
N ALA A 40 -11.85 7.90 -3.49
CA ALA A 40 -12.08 7.99 -2.05
C ALA A 40 -11.22 9.08 -1.43
N LYS A 41 -11.88 10.03 -0.75
CA LYS A 41 -11.20 11.10 0.00
C LYS A 41 -10.15 10.53 0.97
N PRO A 42 -9.05 11.26 1.22
CA PRO A 42 -8.05 10.79 2.17
C PRO A 42 -8.66 10.64 3.57
N ARG A 43 -8.19 9.64 4.32
CA ARG A 43 -8.55 9.40 5.73
C ARG A 43 -7.31 8.97 6.51
N LEU A 44 -7.15 9.51 7.71
CA LEU A 44 -6.12 9.11 8.67
C LEU A 44 -6.80 8.31 9.78
N ASP A 45 -6.90 7.00 9.60
CA ASP A 45 -7.45 6.11 10.62
C ASP A 45 -6.39 5.81 11.69
N ALA A 46 -6.81 5.50 12.91
CA ALA A 46 -5.90 5.15 14.02
C ALA A 46 -4.97 3.95 13.71
N SER A 47 -5.38 3.08 12.78
CA SER A 47 -4.56 1.96 12.31
C SER A 47 -3.41 2.38 11.39
N GLY A 48 -3.58 3.46 10.62
CA GLY A 48 -2.55 3.99 9.74
C GLY A 48 -1.74 5.12 10.39
N CYS A 49 -2.37 5.87 11.29
CA CYS A 49 -1.78 6.99 11.99
C CYS A 49 -2.25 6.95 13.45
N PRO A 50 -1.54 6.20 14.32
CA PRO A 50 -1.91 6.12 15.72
C PRO A 50 -1.78 7.49 16.39
N PRO A 51 -2.78 7.91 17.19
CA PRO A 51 -2.80 9.23 17.81
C PRO A 51 -1.74 9.39 18.92
N LEU A 52 -1.07 8.31 19.32
CA LEU A 52 0.00 8.34 20.31
C LEU A 52 1.18 7.50 19.82
N GLN A 53 2.36 8.12 19.76
CA GLN A 53 3.61 7.44 19.40
C GLN A 53 4.68 7.74 20.46
N ASN A 54 5.43 6.71 20.84
CA ASN A 54 6.48 6.80 21.84
C ASN A 54 7.84 6.60 21.16
N TRP A 55 8.74 7.56 21.33
CA TRP A 55 10.13 7.48 20.91
C TRP A 55 11.06 7.50 22.13
N THR A 56 12.28 7.04 21.93
CA THR A 56 13.33 7.06 22.95
C THR A 56 14.41 8.03 22.52
N GLU A 57 14.78 8.98 23.36
CA GLU A 57 15.85 9.95 23.08
C GLU A 57 17.16 9.23 22.72
N GLY A 58 17.81 9.68 21.65
CA GLY A 58 19.05 9.08 21.14
C GLY A 58 18.84 7.89 20.20
N GLN A 59 17.67 7.25 20.24
CA GLN A 59 17.30 6.19 19.29
C GLN A 59 16.74 6.78 17.99
N GLU A 60 16.65 5.93 16.96
CA GLU A 60 16.05 6.30 15.68
C GLU A 60 14.51 6.35 15.81
N GLY A 61 13.96 7.56 15.87
CA GLY A 61 12.53 7.82 15.91
C GLY A 61 11.98 8.03 14.50
N ASN A 62 10.87 7.37 14.20
CA ASN A 62 10.17 7.54 12.92
C ASN A 62 8.68 7.77 13.17
N LEU A 63 8.13 8.82 12.56
CA LEU A 63 6.72 9.14 12.68
C LEU A 63 5.96 8.25 11.70
N THR A 64 5.22 7.30 12.22
CA THR A 64 4.47 6.37 11.38
C THR A 64 3.05 6.89 11.20
N CYS A 65 2.79 7.54 10.06
CA CYS A 65 1.47 8.02 9.71
C CYS A 65 1.19 7.76 8.23
N ARG A 66 0.24 6.87 7.96
CA ARG A 66 -0.19 6.47 6.63
C ARG A 66 -1.66 6.80 6.45
N ALA A 67 -1.94 7.68 5.50
CA ALA A 67 -3.30 7.96 5.08
C ALA A 67 -3.78 6.95 4.03
N ARG A 68 -5.08 6.61 4.10
CA ARG A 68 -5.78 5.80 3.11
C ARG A 68 -6.52 6.75 2.15
N GLY A 69 -6.56 6.44 0.87
CA GLY A 69 -7.25 7.23 -0.13
C GLY A 69 -7.05 6.63 -1.53
N HIS A 70 -7.98 6.93 -2.43
CA HIS A 70 -7.94 6.53 -3.84
C HIS A 70 -8.32 7.75 -4.68
N PRO A 71 -7.72 8.07 -5.84
CA PRO A 71 -6.81 7.28 -6.67
C PRO A 71 -5.38 7.15 -6.13
N GLU A 72 -4.67 6.13 -6.63
CA GLU A 72 -3.21 6.00 -6.54
C GLU A 72 -2.60 7.19 -7.32
N PRO A 73 -1.55 7.88 -6.85
CA PRO A 73 -0.61 7.53 -5.77
C PRO A 73 -1.11 7.86 -4.36
N ARG A 74 -0.45 7.26 -3.36
CA ARG A 74 -0.78 7.50 -1.95
C ARG A 74 -0.80 9.00 -1.61
N PRO A 75 -1.79 9.47 -0.84
CA PRO A 75 -1.88 10.87 -0.44
C PRO A 75 -0.63 11.30 0.34
N ARG A 76 -0.12 12.49 0.03
CA ARG A 76 1.03 13.06 0.73
C ARG A 76 0.60 13.43 2.15
N VAL A 77 1.28 12.89 3.14
CA VAL A 77 1.06 13.22 4.55
C VAL A 77 2.18 14.14 5.01
N SER A 78 1.83 15.29 5.57
CA SER A 78 2.76 16.21 6.23
C SER A 78 2.30 16.43 7.66
N CYS A 79 3.21 16.29 8.63
CA CYS A 79 2.89 16.50 10.04
C CYS A 79 3.64 17.70 10.58
N SER A 80 2.90 18.70 11.06
CA SER A 80 3.46 19.93 11.65
C SER A 80 3.17 19.99 13.14
N LYS A 81 4.12 20.43 13.96
CA LYS A 81 3.90 20.58 15.41
C LYS A 81 2.80 21.61 15.68
N ALA A 82 1.80 21.23 16.46
CA ALA A 82 0.71 22.11 16.86
C ALA A 82 1.27 23.32 17.62
N GLY A 83 1.11 24.51 17.06
CA GLY A 83 1.64 25.77 17.61
C GLY A 83 3.02 26.17 17.06
N ASN A 84 3.73 25.32 16.32
CA ASN A 84 4.95 25.71 15.61
C ASN A 84 5.09 24.99 14.25
N SER A 85 4.69 25.67 13.18
CA SER A 85 4.79 25.14 11.82
C SER A 85 6.23 24.93 11.33
N ARG A 86 7.24 25.51 12.00
CA ARG A 86 8.65 25.32 11.64
C ARG A 86 9.16 23.93 12.03
N ASP A 87 8.56 23.31 13.04
CA ASP A 87 8.86 21.93 13.44
C ASP A 87 7.95 20.98 12.67
N SER A 88 8.35 20.62 11.45
CA SER A 88 7.63 19.64 10.63
C SER A 88 8.40 18.32 10.59
N LEU A 89 7.65 17.22 10.70
CA LEU A 89 8.17 15.85 10.60
C LEU A 89 7.51 15.17 9.40
N ASP A 90 8.32 14.64 8.49
CA ASP A 90 7.82 13.82 7.39
C ASP A 90 7.64 12.38 7.88
N PRO A 91 6.41 11.84 7.83
CA PRO A 91 6.18 10.47 8.26
C PRO A 91 6.88 9.47 7.35
N GLY A 92 7.52 8.45 7.94
CA GLY A 92 8.33 7.46 7.23
C GLY A 92 9.81 7.82 7.10
N VAL A 93 10.22 9.03 7.47
CA VAL A 93 11.64 9.42 7.52
C VAL A 93 12.20 9.18 8.93
N PRO A 94 13.11 8.21 9.10
CA PRO A 94 13.72 7.97 10.39
C PRO A 94 14.74 9.08 10.73
N GLN A 95 14.78 9.49 11.99
CA GLN A 95 15.67 10.54 12.48
C GLN A 95 16.00 10.37 13.96
N PRO A 96 17.11 10.96 14.46
CA PRO A 96 17.45 10.87 15.88
C PRO A 96 16.38 11.52 16.75
N ALA A 97 15.76 10.74 17.64
CA ALA A 97 14.76 11.24 18.55
C ALA A 97 15.39 12.18 19.60
N ARG A 98 14.83 13.37 19.75
CA ARG A 98 15.25 14.40 20.71
C ARG A 98 14.08 14.75 21.60
N LEU A 99 14.33 15.14 22.84
CA LEU A 99 13.25 15.60 23.75
C LEU A 99 12.45 16.78 23.18
N GLY A 100 13.06 17.62 22.35
CA GLY A 100 12.37 18.71 21.66
C GLY A 100 11.31 18.26 20.66
N HIS A 101 11.37 17.00 20.18
CA HIS A 101 10.33 16.42 19.32
C HIS A 101 9.07 16.06 20.11
N ALA A 102 9.11 16.01 21.45
CA ALA A 102 7.90 15.77 22.22
C ALA A 102 6.87 16.90 22.00
N GLY A 103 5.61 16.51 21.79
CA GLY A 103 4.51 17.44 21.56
C GLY A 103 3.39 16.84 20.72
N THR A 104 2.39 17.66 20.42
CA THR A 104 1.28 17.28 19.54
C THR A 104 1.58 17.75 18.12
N TYR A 105 1.37 16.88 17.14
CA TYR A 105 1.54 17.12 15.72
C TYR A 105 0.18 17.03 15.02
N LEU A 106 -0.09 17.99 14.15
CA LEU A 106 -1.22 17.95 13.23
C LEU A 106 -0.74 17.36 11.91
N CYS A 107 -1.16 16.14 11.63
CA CYS A 107 -0.88 15.44 10.39
C CYS A 107 -1.98 15.71 9.37
N ARG A 108 -1.61 16.25 8.22
CA ARG A 108 -2.51 16.56 7.11
C ARG A 108 -2.18 15.69 5.91
N ALA A 109 -3.16 14.92 5.45
CA ALA A 109 -3.08 14.17 4.21
C ALA A 109 -3.87 14.87 3.11
N THR A 110 -3.22 15.13 1.99
CA THR A 110 -3.84 15.78 0.83
C THR A 110 -3.90 14.82 -0.36
N ASN A 111 -5.05 14.80 -1.02
CA ASN A 111 -5.25 14.10 -2.29
C ASN A 111 -6.06 15.02 -3.24
N GLU A 112 -6.17 14.64 -4.51
CA GLU A 112 -6.97 15.35 -5.53
C GLU A 112 -8.44 15.56 -5.11
N LEU A 113 -8.97 14.65 -4.30
CA LEU A 113 -10.36 14.68 -3.83
C LEU A 113 -10.57 15.51 -2.56
N GLY A 114 -9.51 15.97 -1.91
CA GLY A 114 -9.59 16.79 -0.70
C GLY A 114 -8.50 16.54 0.32
N THR A 115 -8.72 17.01 1.54
CA THR A 115 -7.74 16.98 2.62
C THR A 115 -8.32 16.40 3.91
N ALA A 116 -7.55 15.57 4.60
CA ALA A 116 -7.90 15.02 5.91
C ALA A 116 -6.81 15.37 6.93
N GLU A 117 -7.24 15.61 8.16
CA GLU A 117 -6.36 16.03 9.25
C GLU A 117 -6.55 15.10 10.45
N SER A 118 -5.47 14.84 11.18
CA SER A 118 -5.48 14.06 12.42
C SER A 118 -4.42 14.56 13.39
N ASN A 119 -4.71 14.49 14.68
CA ASN A 119 -3.79 14.89 15.74
C ASN A 119 -3.03 13.66 16.26
N VAL A 120 -1.71 13.79 16.35
CA VAL A 120 -0.79 12.76 16.84
C VAL A 120 0.05 13.34 17.97
N THR A 121 -0.04 12.75 19.15
CA THR A 121 0.83 13.07 20.27
C THR A 121 2.10 12.23 20.20
N LEU A 122 3.24 12.90 20.15
CA LEU A 122 4.56 12.29 20.18
C LEU A 122 5.15 12.43 21.58
N ARG A 123 5.41 11.31 22.24
CA ARG A 123 6.09 11.24 23.55
C ARG A 123 7.52 10.79 23.32
N VAL A 124 8.46 11.52 23.90
CA VAL A 124 9.87 11.12 23.89
C VAL A 124 10.28 10.82 25.32
N GLN A 125 10.73 9.59 25.56
CA GLN A 125 11.27 9.16 26.85
C GLN A 125 12.79 9.18 26.76
N ARG A 126 13.47 9.51 27.87
CA ARG A 126 14.92 9.26 27.93
C ARG A 126 15.15 7.76 27.98
N GLU A 127 16.18 7.27 27.31
CA GLU A 127 16.70 5.95 27.60
C GLU A 127 17.23 5.99 29.04
N SER A 128 16.37 5.66 30.00
CA SER A 128 16.84 5.31 31.32
C SER A 128 17.57 3.99 31.13
N GLY A 129 18.88 4.06 30.92
CA GLY A 129 19.77 2.92 31.07
C GLY A 129 19.68 2.43 32.51
N GLY A 130 18.57 1.77 32.84
CA GLY A 130 18.50 0.88 33.98
C GLY A 130 19.31 -0.33 33.56
N PRO A 131 20.36 -0.71 34.31
CA PRO A 131 20.97 -2.00 34.07
C PRO A 131 19.84 -3.04 34.11
N ALA A 132 19.88 -4.00 33.19
CA ALA A 132 19.38 -5.33 33.49
C ALA A 132 20.25 -5.86 34.66
N GLY A 133 20.00 -5.35 35.85
CA GLY A 133 20.66 -5.74 37.07
C GLY A 133 20.01 -7.04 37.50
N CYS A 134 20.75 -8.13 37.36
CA CYS A 134 20.47 -9.39 38.00
C CYS A 134 20.27 -9.18 39.51
N TRP A 135 19.09 -9.50 40.03
CA TRP A 135 18.81 -9.72 41.46
C TRP A 135 17.64 -10.72 41.52
N GLY A 136 17.75 -11.91 42.13
CA GLY A 136 18.84 -12.55 42.85
C GLY A 136 18.60 -14.05 42.99
#